data_AF-A0A8H8QJF5-F1
#
_entry.id   AF-A0A8H8QJF5-F1
#
_cell.length_a   1.000
_cell.length_b   1.000
_cell.length_c   1.000
_cell.angle_alpha   90.00
_cell.angle_beta   90.00
_cell.angle_gamma   90.00
#
_symmetry.space_group_name_H-M   'P 1'
#
loop_
_entity.id
_entity.type
_entity.pdbx_description
1 polymer ?
#
loop_
_entity_poly.entity_id
_entity_poly.type
_entity_poly.pdbx_seq_one_letter_code
_entity_poly.pdbx_strand_id
1 'polypeptide(L)'
;MAAAQQAVHRPRPLISAWLFLSSFVVAWDVGYILLRPRSFLGGDLHWIWSPYKLYMNIDYIYGLPSWDAKDGFPAAQSLMNVVECFLNLFYVYLVHLKATPKSIAVAPVWGLIAVTMTLSKTILYALNDYCCGWCKTGHNDWNTLVFLYILPNGLWILFPAIIALIFIHELSTTLKVAAGVQGAPFHTIPPLATPILSSSVTGTGAKKETEEKEKEKEKKDESNPYLVDHSQLPNWAQDNAWIVKATATGDGILNRALSFFFSSTSPSGIASKATDLTIRAPDTLDILGFCAFFVGSIVCLGFSSTYHAIQCHSHSVSKKFNKLDYVGIVVMIVGSFLPALHYGFYCHPHFQLAYSSAIILLGGLAMYVVLAPSYATPAYRPYRTAVFLVLGLSAVVPVAHVVQLYGYRTITETMGLRFLITSGALYVLGAGLYAARVPERFAPGRFDMLGASHQIFHVLIFGAAAAHYVSIRRAYAFWHTVEAIRGPLDVGREGVCAALQG
;
A
#
# COMPACT_ATOMS: atom_id res chain seq x y z
N MET A 1 -9.73 -42.20 -13.90
CA MET A 1 -9.55 -40.73 -13.91
C MET A 1 -9.36 -40.28 -12.47
N ALA A 2 -8.12 -39.97 -12.08
CA ALA A 2 -7.87 -39.34 -10.78
C ALA A 2 -8.32 -37.88 -10.87
N ALA A 3 -9.21 -37.45 -9.97
CA ALA A 3 -9.62 -36.06 -9.89
C ALA A 3 -8.37 -35.19 -9.63
N ALA A 4 -8.08 -34.24 -10.51
CA ALA A 4 -7.05 -33.25 -10.30
C ALA A 4 -7.38 -32.49 -9.01
N GLN A 5 -6.65 -32.77 -7.94
CA GLN A 5 -6.87 -32.15 -6.65
C GLN A 5 -6.40 -30.69 -6.77
N GLN A 6 -7.35 -29.77 -6.95
CA GLN A 6 -7.09 -28.33 -6.99
C GLN A 6 -6.23 -27.95 -5.78
N ALA A 7 -5.16 -27.21 -6.02
CA ALA A 7 -4.32 -26.65 -4.96
C ALA A 7 -5.11 -25.57 -4.22
N VAL A 8 -6.08 -25.98 -3.42
CA VAL A 8 -6.89 -25.11 -2.58
C VAL A 8 -6.06 -24.82 -1.34
N HIS A 9 -5.91 -23.54 -1.01
CA HIS A 9 -5.30 -23.09 0.24
C HIS A 9 -5.80 -23.93 1.41
N ARG A 10 -4.88 -24.51 2.19
CA ARG A 10 -5.21 -25.28 3.39
C ARG A 10 -5.01 -24.39 4.61
N PRO A 11 -6.08 -23.84 5.18
CA PRO A 11 -5.96 -22.88 6.27
C PRO A 11 -5.34 -23.54 7.50
N ARG A 12 -4.17 -23.05 7.91
CA ARG A 12 -3.52 -23.52 9.14
C ARG A 12 -4.29 -22.96 10.35
N PRO A 13 -4.70 -23.79 11.33
CA PRO A 13 -5.43 -23.32 12.50
C PRO A 13 -4.69 -22.22 13.26
N LEU A 14 -3.36 -22.33 13.40
CA LEU A 14 -2.53 -21.34 14.08
C LEU A 14 -2.53 -19.96 13.41
N ILE A 15 -2.54 -19.91 12.07
CA ILE A 15 -2.61 -18.63 11.34
C ILE A 15 -3.97 -17.98 11.57
N SER A 16 -5.03 -18.78 11.48
CA SER A 16 -6.39 -18.29 11.70
C SER A 16 -6.59 -17.82 13.14
N ALA A 17 -6.07 -18.56 14.11
CA ALA A 17 -6.08 -18.20 15.52
C ALA A 17 -5.29 -16.91 15.78
N TRP A 18 -4.10 -16.77 15.19
CA TRP A 18 -3.31 -15.54 15.29
C TRP A 18 -4.09 -14.34 14.76
N LEU A 19 -4.58 -14.38 13.52
CA LEU A 19 -5.30 -13.27 12.90
C LEU A 19 -6.59 -12.92 13.65
N PHE A 20 -7.29 -13.93 14.17
CA PHE A 20 -8.48 -13.71 14.98
C PHE A 20 -8.14 -13.06 16.32
N LEU A 21 -7.26 -13.66 17.12
CA LEU A 21 -6.91 -13.18 18.47
C LEU A 21 -6.21 -11.82 18.42
N SER A 22 -5.28 -11.62 17.47
CA SER A 22 -4.60 -10.34 17.31
C SER A 22 -5.57 -9.22 16.97
N SER A 23 -6.65 -9.50 16.22
CA SER A 23 -7.67 -8.49 15.90
C SER A 23 -8.35 -7.93 17.16
N PHE A 24 -8.57 -8.74 18.20
CA PHE A 24 -9.14 -8.26 19.45
C PHE A 24 -8.13 -7.46 20.28
N VAL A 25 -6.87 -7.92 20.34
CA VAL A 25 -5.80 -7.19 21.03
C VAL A 25 -5.56 -5.82 20.37
N VAL A 26 -5.53 -5.79 19.05
CA VAL A 26 -5.35 -4.56 18.27
C VAL A 26 -6.59 -3.65 18.38
N ALA A 27 -7.81 -4.19 18.35
CA ALA A 27 -9.03 -3.40 18.57
C ALA A 27 -9.09 -2.79 19.96
N TRP A 28 -8.62 -3.53 20.98
CA TRP A 28 -8.47 -3.02 22.34
C TRP A 28 -7.50 -1.83 22.40
N ASP A 29 -6.36 -1.95 21.73
CA ASP A 29 -5.36 -0.87 21.62
C ASP A 29 -5.90 0.38 20.89
N VAL A 30 -6.65 0.19 19.81
CA VAL A 30 -7.36 1.27 19.10
C VAL A 30 -8.30 2.01 20.05
N GLY A 31 -9.10 1.26 20.83
CA GLY A 31 -10.00 1.85 21.81
C GLY A 31 -9.26 2.70 22.83
N TYR A 32 -8.10 2.23 23.33
CA TYR A 32 -7.27 3.00 24.26
C TYR A 32 -6.81 4.32 23.64
N ILE A 33 -6.29 4.31 22.42
CA ILE A 33 -5.73 5.52 21.78
C ILE A 33 -6.83 6.51 21.39
N LEU A 34 -7.89 6.05 20.72
CA LEU A 34 -8.90 6.94 20.14
C LEU A 34 -9.84 7.54 21.20
N LEU A 35 -9.93 6.95 22.39
CA LEU A 35 -10.75 7.46 23.49
C LEU A 35 -9.97 8.28 24.51
N ARG A 36 -8.73 8.67 24.22
CA ARG A 36 -7.99 9.63 25.05
C ARG A 36 -8.73 10.99 25.07
N PRO A 37 -8.81 11.67 26.22
CA PRO A 37 -8.17 11.34 27.49
C PRO A 37 -9.01 10.44 28.42
N ARG A 38 -10.24 10.05 28.03
CA ARG A 38 -11.13 9.22 28.88
C ARG A 38 -10.55 7.85 29.24
N SER A 39 -9.70 7.29 28.38
CA SER A 39 -8.98 6.04 28.60
C SER A 39 -7.73 6.16 29.48
N PHE A 40 -7.20 7.37 29.71
CA PHE A 40 -6.01 7.61 30.54
C PHE A 40 -6.26 7.38 32.01
N LEU A 41 -5.19 7.21 32.78
CA LEU A 41 -5.25 7.11 34.23
C LEU A 41 -5.96 8.35 34.80
N GLY A 42 -7.08 8.14 35.51
CA GLY A 42 -7.94 9.21 36.02
C GLY A 42 -9.13 9.58 35.12
N GLY A 43 -9.18 9.06 33.90
CA GLY A 43 -10.35 9.15 33.02
C GLY A 43 -11.46 8.18 33.41
N ASP A 44 -12.69 8.51 33.03
CA ASP A 44 -13.90 7.76 33.39
C ASP A 44 -13.99 6.37 32.73
N LEU A 45 -13.24 6.14 31.65
CA LEU A 45 -13.17 4.85 30.95
C LEU A 45 -11.86 4.08 31.25
N HIS A 46 -10.98 4.58 32.11
CA HIS A 46 -9.68 3.96 32.38
C HIS A 46 -9.77 2.53 32.88
N TRP A 47 -10.84 2.21 33.63
CA TRP A 47 -11.05 0.87 34.19
C TRP A 47 -11.03 -0.23 33.13
N ILE A 48 -11.47 0.09 31.90
CA ILE A 48 -11.38 -0.79 30.74
C ILE A 48 -9.90 -1.06 30.46
N TRP A 49 -9.10 -0.02 30.24
CA TRP A 49 -7.68 -0.10 29.89
C TRP A 49 -6.71 -0.03 31.07
N SER A 50 -7.07 -0.57 32.24
CA SER A 50 -6.24 -0.48 33.44
C SER A 50 -4.79 -0.97 33.28
N PRO A 51 -4.45 -1.98 32.44
CA PRO A 51 -3.05 -2.36 32.21
C PRO A 51 -2.19 -1.25 31.58
N TYR A 52 -2.81 -0.33 30.81
CA TYR A 52 -2.09 0.78 30.19
C TYR A 52 -1.57 1.79 31.20
N LYS A 53 -2.00 1.75 32.47
CA LYS A 53 -1.40 2.53 33.57
C LYS A 53 0.12 2.31 33.66
N LEU A 54 0.57 1.08 33.43
CA LEU A 54 2.00 0.76 33.39
C LEU A 54 2.58 1.17 32.03
N TYR A 55 1.92 0.76 30.95
CA TYR A 55 2.46 0.88 29.59
C TYR A 55 2.68 2.33 29.14
N MET A 56 1.81 3.27 29.56
CA MET A 56 1.91 4.69 29.26
C MET A 56 3.21 5.35 29.75
N ASN A 57 3.85 4.76 30.77
CA ASN A 57 5.11 5.25 31.33
C ASN A 57 6.32 4.57 30.70
N ILE A 58 6.12 3.42 30.05
CA ILE A 58 7.18 2.67 29.38
C ILE A 58 7.35 3.19 27.97
N ASP A 59 6.25 3.30 27.22
CA ASP A 59 6.26 3.90 25.90
C ASP A 59 5.39 5.14 25.89
N TYR A 60 6.04 6.28 25.69
CA TYR A 60 5.37 7.57 25.69
C TYR A 60 4.43 7.77 24.51
N ILE A 61 4.46 6.96 23.44
CA ILE A 61 3.37 6.90 22.43
C ILE A 61 2.02 6.59 23.09
N TYR A 62 2.03 5.85 24.20
CA TYR A 62 0.85 5.50 24.96
C TYR A 62 0.53 6.46 26.12
N GLY A 63 1.40 7.43 26.38
CA GLY A 63 1.33 8.28 27.56
C GLY A 63 1.05 9.75 27.30
N LEU A 64 1.00 10.48 28.42
CA LEU A 64 0.82 11.93 28.45
C LEU A 64 1.83 12.67 27.56
N PRO A 65 3.14 12.33 27.52
CA PRO A 65 4.07 13.10 26.70
C PRO A 65 3.74 13.12 25.20
N SER A 66 3.15 12.06 24.65
CA SER A 66 2.69 12.06 23.25
C SER A 66 1.38 12.84 23.06
N TRP A 67 0.46 12.75 24.03
CA TRP A 67 -0.81 13.50 24.01
C TRP A 67 -0.61 15.01 24.19
N ASP A 68 0.22 15.38 25.17
CA ASP A 68 0.68 16.74 25.46
C ASP A 68 1.76 17.20 24.45
N ALA A 69 2.15 16.36 23.49
CA ALA A 69 2.88 16.79 22.30
C ALA A 69 1.97 16.88 21.06
N LYS A 70 0.66 16.57 21.21
CA LYS A 70 -0.29 16.17 20.14
C LYS A 70 0.40 15.56 18.94
N ASP A 71 1.23 14.58 19.26
CA ASP A 71 1.84 13.72 18.29
C ASP A 71 0.72 12.95 17.58
N GLY A 72 0.60 13.12 16.27
CA GLY A 72 -0.46 12.48 15.48
C GLY A 72 -0.13 11.02 15.14
N PHE A 73 1.12 10.59 15.32
CA PHE A 73 1.57 9.25 14.98
C PHE A 73 0.77 8.13 15.68
N PRO A 74 0.52 8.15 17.01
CA PRO A 74 -0.26 7.10 17.68
C PRO A 74 -1.68 6.99 17.11
N ALA A 75 -2.36 8.13 16.87
CA ALA A 75 -3.72 8.13 16.33
C ALA A 75 -3.75 7.66 14.87
N ALA A 76 -2.77 8.06 14.06
CA ALA A 76 -2.62 7.60 12.69
C ALA A 76 -2.39 6.08 12.64
N GLN A 77 -1.52 5.56 13.50
CA GLN A 77 -1.27 4.14 13.66
C GLN A 77 -2.54 3.39 14.09
N SER A 78 -3.28 3.89 15.08
CA SER A 78 -4.54 3.27 15.53
C SER A 78 -5.64 3.27 14.46
N LEU A 79 -5.65 4.25 13.55
CA LEU A 79 -6.56 4.19 12.40
C LEU A 79 -6.17 3.09 11.40
N MET A 80 -4.88 2.84 11.19
CA MET A 80 -4.42 1.69 10.38
C MET A 80 -4.78 0.36 11.05
N ASN A 81 -4.69 0.29 12.39
CA ASN A 81 -5.10 -0.87 13.18
C ASN A 81 -6.56 -1.26 12.95
N VAL A 82 -7.46 -0.28 12.76
CA VAL A 82 -8.87 -0.57 12.42
C VAL A 82 -8.97 -1.34 11.10
N VAL A 83 -8.26 -0.88 10.07
CA VAL A 83 -8.21 -1.57 8.77
C VAL A 83 -7.60 -2.96 8.91
N GLU A 84 -6.57 -3.09 9.76
CA GLU A 84 -5.90 -4.36 10.04
C GLU A 84 -6.87 -5.39 10.61
N CYS A 85 -7.63 -5.00 11.64
CA CYS A 85 -8.66 -5.83 12.24
C CYS A 85 -9.69 -6.28 11.21
N PHE A 86 -10.16 -5.38 10.34
CA PHE A 86 -11.10 -5.76 9.28
C PHE A 86 -10.51 -6.78 8.31
N LEU A 87 -9.28 -6.58 7.84
CA LEU A 87 -8.62 -7.49 6.90
C LEU A 87 -8.36 -8.86 7.53
N ASN A 88 -7.89 -8.88 8.78
CA ASN A 88 -7.67 -10.10 9.56
C ASN A 88 -8.98 -10.89 9.74
N LEU A 89 -10.05 -10.22 10.18
CA LEU A 89 -11.36 -10.86 10.35
C LEU A 89 -11.98 -11.27 9.01
N PHE A 90 -11.72 -10.53 7.94
CA PHE A 90 -12.18 -10.89 6.60
C PHE A 90 -11.50 -12.17 6.10
N TYR A 91 -10.20 -12.33 6.32
CA TYR A 91 -9.51 -13.61 6.08
C TYR A 91 -10.18 -14.75 6.85
N VAL A 92 -10.40 -14.57 8.16
CA VAL A 92 -11.04 -15.59 9.02
C VAL A 92 -12.44 -15.93 8.50
N TYR A 93 -13.22 -14.92 8.09
CA TYR A 93 -14.55 -15.10 7.49
C TYR A 93 -14.47 -15.92 6.19
N LEU A 94 -13.57 -15.58 5.25
CA LEU A 94 -13.45 -16.28 3.96
C LEU A 94 -13.13 -17.76 4.14
N VAL A 95 -12.31 -18.07 5.14
CA VAL A 95 -11.79 -19.39 5.43
C VAL A 95 -12.78 -20.24 6.23
N HIS A 96 -13.34 -19.70 7.32
CA HIS A 96 -14.10 -20.49 8.30
C HIS A 96 -15.61 -20.32 8.21
N LEU A 97 -16.10 -19.15 7.80
CA LEU A 97 -17.54 -18.87 7.75
C LEU A 97 -18.11 -19.05 6.33
N LYS A 98 -17.47 -18.46 5.32
CA LYS A 98 -17.87 -18.63 3.93
C LYS A 98 -17.45 -20.00 3.40
N ALA A 99 -16.21 -20.42 3.68
CA ALA A 99 -15.67 -21.76 3.45
C ALA A 99 -15.92 -22.37 2.05
N THR A 100 -16.16 -21.54 1.02
CA THR A 100 -16.32 -22.01 -0.36
C THR A 100 -14.97 -22.22 -1.01
N PRO A 101 -14.81 -23.14 -1.98
CA PRO A 101 -13.55 -23.33 -2.70
C PRO A 101 -13.00 -22.03 -3.31
N LYS A 102 -13.90 -21.18 -3.83
CA LYS A 102 -13.54 -19.86 -4.40
C LYS A 102 -13.07 -18.86 -3.34
N SER A 103 -13.70 -18.83 -2.16
CA SER A 103 -13.30 -17.91 -1.08
C SER A 103 -12.00 -18.33 -0.43
N ILE A 104 -11.80 -19.63 -0.22
CA ILE A 104 -10.59 -20.20 0.35
C ILE A 104 -9.39 -19.95 -0.60
N ALA A 105 -9.58 -20.08 -1.91
CA ALA A 105 -8.53 -19.83 -2.89
C ALA A 105 -7.98 -18.40 -2.88
N VAL A 106 -8.81 -17.39 -2.58
CA VAL A 106 -8.40 -15.97 -2.55
C VAL A 106 -7.99 -15.50 -1.15
N ALA A 107 -8.29 -16.26 -0.09
CA ALA A 107 -8.02 -15.87 1.28
C ALA A 107 -6.54 -15.49 1.54
N PRO A 108 -5.52 -16.25 1.05
CA PRO A 108 -4.12 -15.90 1.28
C PRO A 108 -3.72 -14.51 0.79
N VAL A 109 -4.39 -13.96 -0.23
CA VAL A 109 -4.14 -12.59 -0.70
C VAL A 109 -4.51 -11.57 0.38
N TRP A 110 -5.71 -11.72 0.96
CA TRP A 110 -6.19 -10.85 2.03
C TRP A 110 -5.38 -11.01 3.31
N GLY A 111 -5.04 -12.27 3.65
CA GLY A 111 -4.15 -12.57 4.77
C GLY A 111 -2.78 -11.92 4.62
N LEU A 112 -2.17 -12.00 3.42
CA LEU A 112 -0.88 -11.39 3.11
C LEU A 112 -0.92 -9.88 3.27
N ILE A 113 -1.93 -9.21 2.70
CA ILE A 113 -2.09 -7.76 2.84
C ILE A 113 -2.16 -7.37 4.32
N ALA A 114 -2.94 -8.11 5.12
CA ALA A 114 -3.12 -7.82 6.53
C ALA A 114 -1.81 -7.96 7.33
N VAL A 115 -1.09 -9.09 7.19
CA VAL A 115 0.16 -9.31 7.93
C VAL A 115 1.30 -8.43 7.45
N THR A 116 1.34 -8.07 6.16
CA THR A 116 2.30 -7.06 5.66
C THR A 116 2.03 -5.71 6.29
N MET A 117 0.76 -5.33 6.46
CA MET A 117 0.42 -4.07 7.14
C MET A 117 0.83 -4.09 8.61
N THR A 118 0.57 -5.19 9.35
CA THR A 118 1.07 -5.35 10.72
C THR A 118 2.59 -5.21 10.79
N LEU A 119 3.31 -5.90 9.89
CA LEU A 119 4.77 -5.88 9.83
C LEU A 119 5.30 -4.47 9.55
N SER A 120 4.84 -3.84 8.47
CA SER A 120 5.31 -2.51 8.05
C SER A 120 5.04 -1.44 9.09
N LYS A 121 3.85 -1.45 9.70
CA LYS A 121 3.47 -0.52 10.76
C LYS A 121 4.30 -0.71 12.03
N THR A 122 4.55 -1.96 12.44
CA THR A 122 5.34 -2.25 13.65
C THR A 122 6.82 -1.89 13.46
N ILE A 123 7.36 -2.10 12.25
CA ILE A 123 8.69 -1.59 11.88
C ILE A 123 8.71 -0.07 11.89
N LEU A 124 7.69 0.59 11.31
CA LEU A 124 7.59 2.05 11.31
C LEU A 124 7.53 2.62 12.73
N TYR A 125 6.79 1.99 13.62
CA TYR A 125 6.73 2.32 15.05
C TYR A 125 8.12 2.30 15.71
N ALA A 126 8.90 1.22 15.50
CA ALA A 126 10.26 1.13 16.04
C ALA A 126 11.22 2.15 15.39
N LEU A 127 11.09 2.37 14.08
CA LEU A 127 11.90 3.36 13.35
C LEU A 127 11.57 4.78 13.79
N ASN A 128 10.32 5.10 14.11
CA ASN A 128 9.91 6.41 14.58
C ASN A 128 10.63 6.79 15.88
N ASP A 129 10.69 5.85 16.83
CA ASP A 129 11.41 6.05 18.09
C ASP A 129 12.93 6.12 17.89
N TYR A 130 13.51 5.21 17.07
CA TYR A 130 14.93 5.28 16.72
C TYR A 130 15.30 6.62 16.07
N CYS A 131 14.49 7.10 15.12
CA CYS A 131 14.74 8.33 14.41
C CYS A 131 14.71 9.52 15.36
N CYS A 132 13.76 9.62 16.30
CA CYS A 132 13.77 10.71 17.27
C CYS A 132 14.86 10.59 18.36
N GLY A 133 15.79 9.64 18.25
CA GLY A 133 16.87 9.44 19.20
C GLY A 133 16.44 8.70 20.47
N TRP A 134 15.51 7.75 20.32
CA TRP A 134 14.89 7.01 21.43
C TRP A 134 14.09 7.91 22.37
N CYS A 135 13.42 8.93 21.82
CA CYS A 135 12.69 9.91 22.61
C CYS A 135 11.42 9.36 23.29
N LYS A 136 10.90 8.20 22.86
CA LYS A 136 9.69 7.59 23.39
C LYS A 136 9.98 6.50 24.40
N THR A 137 11.06 5.75 24.24
CA THR A 137 11.40 4.61 25.11
C THR A 137 12.80 4.64 25.71
N GLY A 138 13.66 5.58 25.33
CA GLY A 138 15.06 5.65 25.77
C GLY A 138 15.25 6.03 27.24
N HIS A 139 14.19 6.44 27.93
CA HIS A 139 14.21 6.72 29.38
C HIS A 139 14.11 5.46 30.25
N ASN A 140 13.80 4.30 29.68
CA ASN A 140 13.65 3.05 30.43
C ASN A 140 15.00 2.38 30.72
N ASP A 141 15.06 1.61 31.82
CA ASP A 141 16.17 0.68 32.05
C ASP A 141 16.14 -0.48 31.05
N TRP A 142 17.28 -1.15 30.89
CA TRP A 142 17.46 -2.21 29.90
C TRP A 142 16.48 -3.38 30.05
N ASN A 143 16.13 -3.76 31.30
CA ASN A 143 15.24 -4.90 31.52
C ASN A 143 13.79 -4.53 31.14
N THR A 144 13.33 -3.35 31.55
CA THR A 144 12.04 -2.80 31.15
C THR A 144 11.93 -2.71 29.62
N LEU A 145 12.96 -2.17 28.97
CA LEU A 145 12.99 -2.04 27.51
C LEU A 145 12.90 -3.42 26.82
N VAL A 146 13.69 -4.41 27.26
CA VAL A 146 13.68 -5.74 26.65
C VAL A 146 12.34 -6.44 26.80
N PHE A 147 11.80 -6.52 28.03
CA PHE A 147 10.64 -7.36 28.30
C PHE A 147 9.30 -6.69 27.99
N LEU A 148 9.23 -5.36 28.08
CA LEU A 148 7.96 -4.63 27.94
C LEU A 148 7.87 -3.87 26.62
N TYR A 149 8.98 -3.67 25.90
CA TYR A 149 8.95 -3.04 24.58
C TYR A 149 9.48 -3.96 23.47
N ILE A 150 10.72 -4.44 23.56
CA ILE A 150 11.37 -5.19 22.47
C ILE A 150 10.70 -6.55 22.26
N LEU A 151 10.49 -7.33 23.31
CA LEU A 151 9.92 -8.67 23.19
C LEU A 151 8.47 -8.65 22.64
N PRO A 152 7.54 -7.85 23.20
CA PRO A 152 6.17 -7.79 22.67
C PRO A 152 6.11 -7.30 21.22
N ASN A 153 6.79 -6.19 20.90
CA ASN A 153 6.81 -5.67 19.53
C ASN A 153 7.58 -6.60 18.57
N GLY A 154 8.61 -7.27 19.04
CA GLY A 154 9.40 -8.25 18.28
C GLY A 154 8.55 -9.45 17.84
N LEU A 155 7.64 -9.92 18.69
CA LEU A 155 6.67 -10.95 18.31
C LEU A 155 5.72 -10.45 17.19
N TRP A 156 5.38 -9.16 17.18
CA TRP A 156 4.48 -8.54 16.20
C TRP A 156 5.21 -8.22 14.89
N ILE A 157 6.53 -8.39 14.85
CA ILE A 157 7.34 -8.44 13.63
C ILE A 157 7.50 -9.90 13.19
N LEU A 158 7.91 -10.78 14.10
CA LEU A 158 8.27 -12.17 13.82
C LEU A 158 7.10 -12.98 13.26
N PHE A 159 5.95 -12.98 13.95
CA PHE A 159 4.81 -13.80 13.53
C PHE A 159 4.21 -13.33 12.20
N PRO A 160 3.94 -12.02 11.98
CA PRO A 160 3.50 -11.54 10.67
C PRO A 160 4.50 -11.80 9.55
N ALA A 161 5.81 -11.70 9.80
CA ALA A 161 6.83 -12.05 8.80
C ALA A 161 6.79 -13.54 8.41
N ILE A 162 6.69 -14.46 9.38
CA ILE A 162 6.56 -15.89 9.11
C ILE A 162 5.28 -16.18 8.33
N ILE A 163 4.16 -15.59 8.74
CA ILE A 163 2.87 -15.78 8.05
C ILE A 163 2.92 -15.20 6.63
N ALA A 164 3.55 -14.04 6.43
CA ALA A 164 3.75 -13.45 5.12
C ALA A 164 4.54 -14.40 4.20
N LEU A 165 5.65 -14.98 4.68
CA LEU A 165 6.44 -15.95 3.92
C LEU A 165 5.62 -17.20 3.56
N ILE A 166 4.78 -17.70 4.47
CA ILE A 166 3.87 -18.81 4.20
C ILE A 166 2.89 -18.46 3.08
N PHE A 167 2.22 -17.31 3.18
CA PHE A 167 1.27 -16.88 2.14
C PHE A 167 1.95 -16.60 0.80
N ILE A 168 3.13 -15.98 0.80
CA ILE A 168 3.93 -15.78 -0.42
C ILE A 168 4.27 -17.12 -1.07
N HIS A 169 4.69 -18.11 -0.28
CA HIS A 169 5.02 -19.43 -0.79
C HIS A 169 3.80 -20.16 -1.37
N GLU A 170 2.65 -20.11 -0.67
CA GLU A 170 1.40 -20.72 -1.12
C GLU A 170 0.85 -20.05 -2.39
N LEU A 171 0.87 -18.71 -2.44
CA LEU A 171 0.47 -17.96 -3.62
C LEU A 171 1.41 -18.24 -4.80
N SER A 172 2.72 -18.25 -4.57
CA SER A 172 3.71 -18.57 -5.60
C SER A 172 3.53 -19.99 -6.15
N THR A 173 3.25 -20.97 -5.28
CA THR A 173 3.00 -22.35 -5.69
C THR A 173 1.71 -22.45 -6.52
N THR A 174 0.65 -21.80 -6.06
CA THR A 174 -0.64 -21.75 -6.78
C THR A 174 -0.47 -21.11 -8.16
N LEU A 175 0.29 -20.02 -8.25
CA LEU A 175 0.60 -19.36 -9.51
C LEU A 175 1.44 -20.24 -10.44
N LYS A 176 2.45 -20.95 -9.92
CA LYS A 176 3.27 -21.89 -10.71
C LYS A 176 2.45 -23.07 -11.25
N VAL A 177 1.53 -23.61 -10.44
CA VAL A 177 0.60 -24.67 -10.87
C VAL A 177 -0.36 -24.14 -11.93
N ALA A 178 -0.94 -22.96 -11.71
CA ALA A 178 -1.86 -22.33 -12.68
C ALA A 178 -1.17 -21.97 -14.00
N ALA A 179 0.12 -21.63 -13.96
CA ALA A 179 0.95 -21.38 -15.14
C ALA A 179 1.49 -22.65 -15.81
N GLY A 180 1.15 -23.85 -15.31
CA GLY A 180 1.63 -25.13 -15.86
C GLY A 180 3.12 -25.42 -15.63
N VAL A 181 3.79 -24.66 -14.76
CA VAL A 181 5.24 -24.75 -14.50
C VAL A 181 5.57 -25.84 -13.47
N GLN A 182 4.60 -26.27 -12.65
CA GLN A 182 4.79 -27.26 -11.59
C GLN A 182 3.55 -28.17 -11.46
N GLY A 183 3.74 -29.49 -11.27
CA GLY A 183 2.65 -30.44 -11.00
C GLY A 183 2.05 -30.27 -9.59
N ALA A 184 0.76 -30.58 -9.42
CA ALA A 184 0.07 -30.45 -8.13
C ALA A 184 0.64 -31.42 -7.07
N PRO A 185 1.06 -30.94 -5.87
CA PRO A 185 1.68 -31.81 -4.87
C PRO A 185 0.66 -32.73 -4.15
N PHE A 186 1.00 -34.02 -4.01
CA PHE A 186 0.26 -35.05 -3.27
C PHE A 186 0.69 -35.07 -1.79
N HIS A 187 -0.18 -34.71 -0.84
CA HIS A 187 -0.03 -35.10 0.58
C HIS A 187 -1.37 -35.23 1.32
N THR A 188 -1.61 -36.44 1.87
CA THR A 188 -2.76 -36.89 2.67
C THR A 188 -2.42 -36.94 4.16
N ILE A 189 -3.25 -36.33 5.02
CA ILE A 189 -3.28 -36.57 6.48
C ILE A 189 -4.76 -36.52 6.96
N PRO A 190 -5.26 -37.48 7.76
CA PRO A 190 -6.65 -37.58 8.19
C PRO A 190 -7.05 -36.64 9.36
N PRO A 191 -8.36 -36.39 9.58
CA PRO A 191 -8.86 -35.37 10.52
C PRO A 191 -8.92 -35.87 11.97
N LEU A 192 -8.59 -35.00 12.93
CA LEU A 192 -8.73 -35.24 14.37
C LEU A 192 -10.03 -34.60 14.90
N ALA A 193 -10.66 -35.31 15.83
CA ALA A 193 -12.03 -35.18 16.33
C ALA A 193 -12.33 -33.92 17.18
N THR A 194 -13.63 -33.66 17.30
CA THR A 194 -14.35 -32.61 18.03
C THR A 194 -14.31 -32.74 19.58
N PRO A 195 -14.70 -31.69 20.34
CA PRO A 195 -14.37 -31.48 21.74
C PRO A 195 -15.44 -31.94 22.74
N ILE A 196 -15.07 -32.08 24.03
CA ILE A 196 -15.98 -32.42 25.14
C ILE A 196 -15.79 -31.45 26.33
N LEU A 197 -16.94 -30.92 26.78
CA LEU A 197 -17.39 -30.43 28.11
C LEU A 197 -16.43 -29.61 29.00
N SER A 198 -16.77 -28.36 29.36
CA SER A 198 -17.74 -27.88 30.37
C SER A 198 -17.14 -27.73 31.77
N SER A 199 -17.35 -26.56 32.37
CA SER A 199 -18.05 -26.47 33.66
C SER A 199 -18.38 -25.02 34.00
N SER A 200 -19.61 -24.86 34.44
CA SER A 200 -20.24 -23.68 35.03
C SER A 200 -19.76 -23.46 36.47
N VAL A 201 -19.66 -22.20 36.91
CA VAL A 201 -19.92 -21.82 38.31
C VAL A 201 -20.68 -20.50 38.36
N THR A 202 -21.80 -20.56 39.09
CA THR A 202 -22.77 -19.53 39.45
C THR A 202 -22.42 -18.82 40.76
N GLY A 203 -22.95 -17.61 40.98
CA GLY A 203 -23.19 -17.03 42.31
C GLY A 203 -22.77 -15.56 42.44
N THR A 204 -23.67 -14.59 42.22
CA THR A 204 -24.55 -13.89 43.20
C THR A 204 -23.89 -12.76 43.99
N GLY A 205 -24.50 -11.56 43.96
CA GLY A 205 -24.30 -10.52 44.97
C GLY A 205 -24.64 -9.10 44.51
N ALA A 206 -25.81 -8.59 44.89
CA ALA A 206 -26.33 -7.26 44.58
C ALA A 206 -25.99 -6.21 45.67
N LYS A 207 -25.91 -4.91 45.28
CA LYS A 207 -26.43 -3.68 45.96
C LYS A 207 -25.79 -2.42 45.31
N LYS A 208 -26.55 -1.56 44.63
CA LYS A 208 -27.34 -0.36 45.06
C LYS A 208 -26.46 0.86 45.45
N GLU A 209 -26.52 1.93 44.64
CA GLU A 209 -27.07 3.30 44.96
C GLU A 209 -25.96 4.24 45.51
N THR A 210 -25.76 5.53 45.21
CA THR A 210 -26.55 6.62 44.59
C THR A 210 -25.60 7.81 44.22
N GLU A 211 -26.05 8.66 43.28
CA GLU A 211 -25.76 10.09 42.97
C GLU A 211 -24.57 10.85 43.60
N GLU A 212 -23.84 11.64 42.79
CA GLU A 212 -23.98 13.11 42.81
C GLU A 212 -23.35 13.82 41.60
N LYS A 213 -24.03 14.91 41.20
CA LYS A 213 -23.77 15.80 40.08
C LYS A 213 -22.68 16.85 40.39
N GLU A 214 -22.30 17.56 39.33
CA GLU A 214 -21.77 18.93 39.28
C GLU A 214 -20.26 19.09 39.09
N LYS A 215 -19.87 19.30 37.81
CA LYS A 215 -19.21 20.53 37.35
C LYS A 215 -19.02 20.47 35.84
N GLU A 216 -20.11 20.75 35.13
CA GLU A 216 -20.09 21.09 33.71
C GLU A 216 -20.34 22.60 33.61
N LYS A 217 -19.26 23.39 33.58
CA LYS A 217 -19.17 24.72 32.93
C LYS A 217 -17.81 25.37 33.19
N GLU A 218 -17.38 26.13 32.19
CA GLU A 218 -16.06 26.76 31.97
C GLU A 218 -15.04 25.79 31.37
N LYS A 219 -14.47 25.99 30.17
CA LYS A 219 -14.25 27.21 29.41
C LYS A 219 -14.06 26.84 27.93
N LYS A 220 -14.80 27.52 27.05
CA LYS A 220 -14.53 27.59 25.62
C LYS A 220 -13.26 28.43 25.42
N ASP A 221 -12.55 28.11 24.33
CA ASP A 221 -11.44 28.85 23.69
C ASP A 221 -10.01 28.45 24.11
N GLU A 222 -9.53 27.33 23.56
CA GLU A 222 -8.10 27.03 23.44
C GLU A 222 -7.77 26.65 21.99
N SER A 223 -7.09 27.55 21.28
CA SER A 223 -6.45 27.27 20.00
C SER A 223 -5.44 26.13 20.15
N ASN A 224 -5.54 25.12 19.28
CA ASN A 224 -4.73 23.90 19.30
C ASN A 224 -3.20 24.20 19.27
N PRO A 225 -2.41 23.91 20.33
CA PRO A 225 -0.98 24.27 20.43
C PRO A 225 0.02 23.54 19.51
N TYR A 226 -0.45 22.69 18.59
CA TYR A 226 0.40 21.77 17.81
C TYR A 226 0.17 21.86 16.31
N LEU A 227 -0.84 22.64 15.93
CA LEU A 227 -0.94 23.20 14.60
C LEU A 227 -0.17 24.52 14.65
N VAL A 228 1.06 24.47 14.14
CA VAL A 228 1.92 25.62 14.02
C VAL A 228 1.45 26.38 12.78
N ASP A 229 1.34 27.70 12.88
CA ASP A 229 1.00 28.51 11.71
C ASP A 229 2.11 28.34 10.66
N HIS A 230 1.77 28.22 9.38
CA HIS A 230 2.76 27.99 8.31
C HIS A 230 3.92 29.02 8.36
N SER A 231 3.65 30.25 8.79
CA SER A 231 4.68 31.30 8.96
C SER A 231 5.74 30.97 10.01
N GLN A 232 5.45 30.10 10.96
CA GLN A 232 6.30 29.71 12.09
C GLN A 232 7.14 28.45 11.79
N LEU A 233 6.89 27.76 10.66
CA LEU A 233 7.71 26.63 10.22
C LEU A 233 9.11 27.09 9.79
N PRO A 234 10.17 26.28 9.97
CA PRO A 234 11.47 26.61 9.41
C PRO A 234 11.41 26.61 7.88
N ASN A 235 12.18 27.49 7.22
CA ASN A 235 12.12 27.73 5.77
C ASN A 235 12.18 26.47 4.87
N TRP A 236 12.83 25.40 5.35
CA TRP A 236 12.95 24.14 4.60
C TRP A 236 11.69 23.25 4.68
N ALA A 237 10.79 23.50 5.64
CA ALA A 237 9.52 22.81 5.85
C ALA A 237 8.30 23.59 5.31
N GLN A 238 8.49 24.86 4.92
CA GLN A 238 7.47 25.71 4.29
C GLN A 238 7.27 25.34 2.81
N ASP A 239 6.63 24.21 2.57
CA ASP A 239 6.53 23.63 1.23
C ASP A 239 5.32 24.16 0.42
N ASN A 240 4.21 24.50 1.09
CA ASN A 240 2.97 24.94 0.48
C ASN A 240 2.27 26.02 1.31
N ALA A 241 2.46 27.28 0.92
CA ALA A 241 1.91 28.45 1.63
C ALA A 241 0.37 28.54 1.65
N TRP A 242 -0.34 27.73 0.86
CA TRP A 242 -1.80 27.67 0.86
C TRP A 242 -2.36 26.77 1.98
N ILE A 243 -1.51 25.98 2.62
CA ILE A 243 -1.81 25.25 3.85
C ILE A 243 -1.51 26.19 5.02
N VAL A 244 -2.55 26.61 5.74
CA VAL A 244 -2.43 27.71 6.72
C VAL A 244 -2.05 27.19 8.10
N LYS A 245 -2.61 26.04 8.50
CA LYS A 245 -2.29 25.33 9.74
C LYS A 245 -1.66 23.99 9.38
N ALA A 246 -0.36 23.86 9.63
CA ALA A 246 0.38 22.63 9.40
C ALA A 246 0.81 22.05 10.75
N THR A 247 0.69 20.74 10.91
CA THR A 247 1.32 20.05 12.04
C THR A 247 2.83 20.08 11.86
N ALA A 248 3.58 20.39 12.91
CA ALA A 248 5.04 20.25 12.91
C ALA A 248 5.48 18.77 12.73
N THR A 249 4.55 17.82 12.86
CA THR A 249 4.67 16.39 12.62
C THR A 249 3.90 15.99 11.35
N GLY A 250 4.47 15.12 10.51
CA GLY A 250 3.97 14.76 9.18
C GLY A 250 2.70 13.91 9.14
N ASP A 251 1.65 14.28 9.87
CA ASP A 251 0.43 13.48 10.00
C ASP A 251 -0.66 13.88 9.00
N GLY A 252 -0.52 13.37 7.79
CA GLY A 252 -1.58 13.38 6.78
C GLY A 252 -2.45 12.12 6.87
N ILE A 253 -3.74 12.31 7.15
CA ILE A 253 -4.81 11.31 7.25
C ILE A 253 -5.03 10.60 5.89
N LEU A 254 -4.12 9.69 5.51
CA LEU A 254 -4.29 8.77 4.37
C LEU A 254 -5.42 7.74 4.62
N ASN A 255 -5.84 7.59 5.89
CA ASN A 255 -6.76 6.56 6.35
C ASN A 255 -8.26 6.82 6.09
N ARG A 256 -8.67 8.06 5.78
CA ARG A 256 -10.08 8.35 5.45
C ARG A 256 -10.39 8.31 3.95
N ALA A 257 -9.38 8.42 3.08
CA ALA A 257 -9.56 8.31 1.63
C ALA A 257 -9.82 6.84 1.20
N LEU A 258 -9.22 5.88 1.90
CA LEU A 258 -9.44 4.46 1.62
C LEU A 258 -10.87 4.00 1.95
N SER A 259 -11.55 4.62 2.93
CA SER A 259 -12.90 4.22 3.34
C SER A 259 -14.01 4.68 2.39
N PHE A 260 -13.77 5.70 1.55
CA PHE A 260 -14.78 6.18 0.58
C PHE A 260 -14.81 5.37 -0.72
N PHE A 261 -13.68 4.75 -1.11
CA PHE A 261 -13.60 3.92 -2.33
C PHE A 261 -14.12 2.48 -2.16
N PHE A 262 -14.32 2.01 -0.92
CA PHE A 262 -14.82 0.65 -0.65
C PHE A 262 -16.33 0.58 -0.34
N SER A 263 -17.06 1.69 -0.43
CA SER A 263 -18.53 1.65 -0.43
C SER A 263 -19.03 1.66 -1.87
N SER A 264 -19.49 0.49 -2.32
CA SER A 264 -20.36 0.28 -3.48
C SER A 264 -19.70 0.22 -4.87
N THR A 265 -19.27 -0.98 -5.25
CA THR A 265 -19.88 -1.71 -6.38
C THR A 265 -19.35 -3.15 -6.40
N SER A 266 -20.24 -4.11 -6.14
CA SER A 266 -19.98 -5.50 -6.53
C SER A 266 -19.77 -5.56 -8.04
N PRO A 267 -18.71 -6.21 -8.56
CA PRO A 267 -18.72 -6.62 -9.95
C PRO A 267 -19.64 -7.82 -10.06
N SER A 268 -20.91 -7.57 -10.38
CA SER A 268 -21.78 -8.54 -11.00
C SER A 268 -21.19 -8.92 -12.36
N GLY A 269 -20.65 -10.13 -12.42
CA GLY A 269 -20.65 -11.02 -13.58
C GLY A 269 -19.98 -10.56 -14.88
N ILE A 270 -18.78 -11.09 -15.14
CA ILE A 270 -18.52 -11.77 -16.41
C ILE A 270 -17.85 -13.10 -16.08
N ALA A 271 -18.65 -14.16 -16.03
CA ALA A 271 -18.13 -15.51 -16.14
C ALA A 271 -17.80 -15.74 -17.62
N SER A 272 -16.53 -15.60 -18.01
CA SER A 272 -16.08 -16.18 -19.26
C SER A 272 -15.79 -17.66 -19.01
N LYS A 273 -16.59 -18.53 -19.65
CA LYS A 273 -16.22 -19.93 -19.88
C LYS A 273 -14.90 -19.93 -20.67
N ALA A 274 -13.78 -20.04 -19.98
CA ALA A 274 -12.52 -20.46 -20.57
C ALA A 274 -12.31 -21.91 -20.15
N THR A 275 -12.95 -22.81 -20.89
CA THR A 275 -12.55 -24.22 -20.93
C THR A 275 -11.14 -24.27 -21.52
N ASP A 276 -10.18 -24.66 -20.68
CA ASP A 276 -8.92 -25.31 -21.03
C ASP A 276 -8.11 -24.65 -22.18
N LEU A 277 -7.85 -23.34 -22.07
CA LEU A 277 -6.80 -22.70 -22.86
C LEU A 277 -5.47 -22.86 -22.11
N THR A 278 -4.57 -23.67 -22.67
CA THR A 278 -3.19 -23.81 -22.22
C THR A 278 -2.43 -22.50 -22.43
N ILE A 279 -2.44 -21.58 -21.46
CA ILE A 279 -1.62 -20.35 -21.51
C ILE A 279 -0.15 -20.76 -21.45
N ARG A 280 0.66 -20.30 -22.41
CA ARG A 280 2.11 -20.53 -22.42
C ARG A 280 2.73 -19.95 -21.14
N ALA A 281 3.72 -20.65 -20.57
CA ALA A 281 4.49 -20.12 -19.45
C ALA A 281 5.24 -18.82 -19.86
N PRO A 282 5.37 -17.84 -18.94
CA PRO A 282 6.05 -16.58 -19.23
C PRO A 282 7.51 -16.82 -19.62
N ASP A 283 7.99 -16.05 -20.59
CA ASP A 283 9.40 -16.04 -20.97
C ASP A 283 10.22 -15.09 -20.07
N THR A 284 11.54 -15.06 -20.26
CA THR A 284 12.43 -14.23 -19.45
C THR A 284 12.13 -12.74 -19.61
N LEU A 285 11.71 -12.28 -20.80
CA LEU A 285 11.41 -10.87 -21.05
C LEU A 285 10.09 -10.45 -20.40
N ASP A 286 9.10 -11.33 -20.39
CA ASP A 286 7.85 -11.15 -19.62
C ASP A 286 8.17 -10.97 -18.13
N ILE A 287 8.96 -11.88 -17.56
CA ILE A 287 9.34 -11.84 -16.14
C ILE A 287 10.09 -10.54 -15.84
N LEU A 288 11.10 -10.18 -16.64
CA LEU A 288 11.88 -8.96 -16.45
C LEU A 288 11.02 -7.70 -16.59
N GLY A 289 10.09 -7.65 -17.55
CA GLY A 289 9.19 -6.53 -17.76
C GLY A 289 8.24 -6.31 -16.59
N PHE A 290 7.57 -7.38 -16.12
CA PHE A 290 6.70 -7.29 -14.95
C PHE A 290 7.49 -7.00 -13.66
N CYS A 291 8.67 -7.61 -13.48
CA CYS A 291 9.56 -7.29 -12.37
C CYS A 291 9.96 -5.82 -12.37
N ALA A 292 10.31 -5.24 -13.52
CA ALA A 292 10.65 -3.83 -13.63
C ALA A 292 9.48 -2.92 -13.20
N PHE A 293 8.25 -3.23 -13.63
CA PHE A 293 7.06 -2.49 -13.22
C PHE A 293 6.77 -2.60 -11.72
N PHE A 294 6.82 -3.81 -11.16
CA PHE A 294 6.53 -4.03 -9.74
C PHE A 294 7.62 -3.46 -8.83
N VAL A 295 8.89 -3.66 -9.17
CA VAL A 295 10.01 -3.04 -8.44
C VAL A 295 9.89 -1.51 -8.52
N GLY A 296 9.60 -0.95 -9.69
CA GLY A 296 9.36 0.48 -9.85
C GLY A 296 8.21 0.99 -8.97
N SER A 297 7.10 0.26 -8.94
CA SER A 297 5.94 0.59 -8.10
C SER A 297 6.26 0.54 -6.60
N ILE A 298 6.93 -0.52 -6.15
CA ILE A 298 7.33 -0.71 -4.74
C ILE A 298 8.32 0.37 -4.32
N VAL A 299 9.35 0.63 -5.15
CA VAL A 299 10.37 1.64 -4.86
C VAL A 299 9.76 3.04 -4.82
N CYS A 300 8.90 3.39 -5.79
CA CYS A 300 8.23 4.68 -5.82
C CYS A 300 7.34 4.91 -4.62
N LEU A 301 6.39 4.00 -4.36
CA LEU A 301 5.45 4.16 -3.25
C LEU A 301 6.15 4.03 -1.89
N GLY A 302 7.14 3.14 -1.79
CA GLY A 302 7.94 2.93 -0.58
C GLY A 302 8.80 4.14 -0.22
N PHE A 303 9.53 4.70 -1.19
CA PHE A 303 10.33 5.91 -0.95
C PHE A 303 9.46 7.13 -0.66
N SER A 304 8.33 7.27 -1.36
CA SER A 304 7.41 8.39 -1.14
C SER A 304 6.74 8.35 0.24
N SER A 305 6.21 7.19 0.63
CA SER A 305 5.63 7.01 1.97
C SER A 305 6.66 7.21 3.07
N THR A 306 7.87 6.68 2.91
CA THR A 306 8.95 6.86 3.88
C THR A 306 9.33 8.33 4.01
N TYR A 307 9.51 9.05 2.89
CA TYR A 307 9.84 10.47 2.93
C TYR A 307 8.78 11.27 3.70
N HIS A 308 7.51 11.13 3.34
CA HIS A 308 6.44 11.89 3.98
C HIS A 308 6.25 11.54 5.46
N ALA A 309 6.54 10.30 5.86
CA ALA A 309 6.49 9.90 7.26
C ALA A 309 7.57 10.57 8.12
N ILE A 310 8.79 10.77 7.58
CA ILE A 310 9.95 11.26 8.36
C ILE A 310 10.42 12.65 7.97
N GLN A 311 9.72 13.34 7.06
CA GLN A 311 10.13 14.65 6.54
C GLN A 311 10.28 15.73 7.62
N CYS A 312 9.56 15.63 8.74
CA CYS A 312 9.60 16.58 9.84
C CYS A 312 10.82 16.40 10.77
N HIS A 313 11.57 15.32 10.63
CA HIS A 313 12.64 14.96 11.56
C HIS A 313 13.76 16.00 11.63
N SER A 314 14.40 16.29 10.49
CA SER A 314 15.46 17.31 10.40
C SER A 314 15.71 17.69 8.95
N HIS A 315 16.29 18.86 8.72
CA HIS A 315 16.60 19.33 7.36
C HIS A 315 17.48 18.33 6.57
N SER A 316 18.46 17.69 7.23
CA SER A 316 19.34 16.70 6.58
C SER A 316 18.58 15.43 6.16
N VAL A 317 17.71 14.92 7.04
CA VAL A 317 16.89 13.72 6.75
C VAL A 317 15.86 14.02 5.67
N SER A 318 15.12 15.12 5.81
CA SER A 318 14.14 15.58 4.81
C SER A 318 14.78 15.72 3.43
N LYS A 319 15.95 16.36 3.33
CA LYS A 319 16.68 16.53 2.07
C LYS A 319 17.12 15.20 1.44
N LYS A 320 17.60 14.24 2.25
CA LYS A 320 18.03 12.91 1.76
C LYS A 320 16.86 12.08 1.26
N PHE A 321 15.77 12.02 2.01
CA PHE A 321 14.61 11.20 1.65
C PHE A 321 13.75 11.82 0.55
N ASN A 322 13.71 13.15 0.43
CA ASN A 322 13.11 13.83 -0.72
C ASN A 322 13.82 13.45 -2.04
N LYS A 323 15.15 13.28 -2.01
CA LYS A 323 15.90 12.76 -3.17
C LYS A 323 15.51 11.32 -3.50
N LEU A 324 15.30 10.46 -2.49
CA LEU A 324 14.83 9.09 -2.71
C LEU A 324 13.42 9.06 -3.28
N ASP A 325 12.53 9.94 -2.84
CA ASP A 325 11.19 10.09 -3.43
C ASP A 325 11.27 10.43 -4.94
N TYR A 326 12.16 11.35 -5.32
CA TYR A 326 12.44 11.66 -6.74
C TYR A 326 13.00 10.47 -7.53
N VAL A 327 13.91 9.69 -6.93
CA VAL A 327 14.43 8.45 -7.53
C VAL A 327 13.27 7.49 -7.80
N GLY A 328 12.37 7.35 -6.84
CA GLY A 328 11.18 6.51 -6.95
C GLY A 328 10.35 6.81 -8.19
N ILE A 329 10.04 8.09 -8.44
CA ILE A 329 9.27 8.53 -9.61
C ILE A 329 9.96 8.10 -10.91
N VAL A 330 11.28 8.33 -11.05
CA VAL A 330 12.02 7.97 -12.27
C VAL A 330 12.03 6.46 -12.50
N VAL A 331 12.29 5.68 -11.44
CA VAL A 331 12.32 4.21 -11.53
C VAL A 331 10.95 3.67 -11.92
N MET A 332 9.86 4.22 -11.37
CA MET A 332 8.50 3.85 -11.76
C MET A 332 8.20 4.16 -13.23
N ILE A 333 8.55 5.36 -13.71
CA ILE A 333 8.31 5.74 -15.11
C ILE A 333 9.05 4.77 -16.04
N VAL A 334 10.36 4.57 -15.85
CA VAL A 334 11.15 3.65 -16.68
C VAL A 334 10.60 2.22 -16.57
N GLY A 335 10.36 1.73 -15.35
CA GLY A 335 9.84 0.38 -15.10
C GLY A 335 8.46 0.13 -15.72
N SER A 336 7.62 1.16 -15.84
CA SER A 336 6.32 1.06 -16.51
C SER A 336 6.41 1.02 -18.04
N PHE A 337 7.41 1.67 -18.64
CA PHE A 337 7.61 1.69 -20.08
C PHE A 337 8.08 0.34 -20.61
N LEU A 338 9.02 -0.32 -19.93
CA LEU A 338 9.66 -1.55 -20.44
C LEU A 338 8.66 -2.66 -20.83
N PRO A 339 7.72 -3.10 -19.98
CA PRO A 339 6.73 -4.11 -20.38
C PRO A 339 5.75 -3.58 -21.44
N ALA A 340 5.37 -2.30 -21.39
CA ALA A 340 4.45 -1.73 -22.37
C ALA A 340 5.07 -1.67 -23.79
N LEU A 341 6.35 -1.31 -23.88
CA LEU A 341 7.13 -1.32 -25.13
C LEU A 341 7.37 -2.74 -25.63
N HIS A 342 7.63 -3.68 -24.72
CA HIS A 342 7.81 -5.09 -25.07
C HIS A 342 6.58 -5.66 -25.78
N TYR A 343 5.39 -5.53 -25.19
CA TYR A 343 4.16 -6.02 -25.84
C TYR A 343 3.69 -5.14 -26.99
N GLY A 344 4.03 -3.85 -26.98
CA GLY A 344 3.63 -2.90 -28.02
C GLY A 344 4.39 -3.02 -29.32
N PHE A 345 5.66 -3.44 -29.26
CA PHE A 345 6.50 -3.64 -30.44
C PHE A 345 6.94 -5.10 -30.56
N TYR A 346 6.09 -6.04 -30.11
CA TYR A 346 6.41 -7.47 -30.07
C TYR A 346 6.80 -8.05 -31.44
N CYS A 347 6.25 -7.48 -32.53
CA CYS A 347 6.57 -7.82 -33.92
C CYS A 347 7.66 -6.95 -34.55
N HIS A 348 8.12 -5.89 -33.87
CA HIS A 348 9.11 -4.94 -34.38
C HIS A 348 10.27 -4.76 -33.39
N PRO A 349 11.20 -5.73 -33.32
CA PRO A 349 12.27 -5.74 -32.32
C PRO A 349 13.19 -4.51 -32.40
N HIS A 350 13.38 -3.94 -33.59
CA HIS A 350 14.17 -2.72 -33.76
C HIS A 350 13.54 -1.51 -33.05
N PHE A 351 12.23 -1.32 -33.15
CA PHE A 351 11.53 -0.24 -32.46
C PHE A 351 11.46 -0.50 -30.95
N GLN A 352 11.22 -1.75 -30.55
CA GLN A 352 11.25 -2.13 -29.14
C GLN A 352 12.60 -1.76 -28.50
N LEU A 353 13.72 -2.14 -29.13
CA LEU A 353 15.06 -1.82 -28.65
C LEU A 353 15.29 -0.32 -28.62
N ALA A 354 15.01 0.39 -29.71
CA ALA A 354 15.23 1.83 -29.81
C ALA A 354 14.49 2.61 -28.71
N TYR A 355 13.20 2.36 -28.51
CA TYR A 355 12.41 3.04 -27.48
C TYR A 355 12.80 2.61 -26.06
N SER A 356 13.16 1.35 -25.86
CA SER A 356 13.62 0.86 -24.54
C SER A 356 14.95 1.49 -24.15
N SER A 357 15.91 1.58 -25.07
CA SER A 357 17.17 2.28 -24.85
C SER A 357 16.93 3.78 -24.63
N ALA A 358 16.06 4.40 -25.41
CA ALA A 358 15.74 5.82 -25.26
C ALA A 358 15.16 6.15 -23.87
N ILE A 359 14.18 5.37 -23.37
CA ILE A 359 13.61 5.65 -22.05
C ILE A 359 14.59 5.39 -20.90
N ILE A 360 15.47 4.40 -21.01
CA ILE A 360 16.53 4.16 -20.02
C ILE A 360 17.50 5.34 -19.98
N LEU A 361 17.93 5.84 -21.15
CA LEU A 361 18.82 7.00 -21.25
C LEU A 361 18.15 8.28 -20.71
N LEU A 362 16.90 8.54 -21.11
CA LEU A 362 16.13 9.69 -20.61
C LEU A 362 15.89 9.58 -19.10
N GLY A 363 15.62 8.38 -18.58
CA GLY A 363 15.52 8.12 -17.15
C GLY A 363 16.82 8.39 -16.41
N GLY A 364 17.96 7.95 -16.95
CA GLY A 364 19.28 8.27 -16.40
C GLY A 364 19.58 9.76 -16.38
N LEU A 365 19.24 10.49 -17.45
CA LEU A 365 19.36 11.94 -17.51
C LEU A 365 18.44 12.64 -16.51
N ALA A 366 17.18 12.22 -16.41
CA ALA A 366 16.24 12.75 -15.42
C ALA A 366 16.77 12.52 -14.00
N MET A 367 17.28 11.33 -13.70
CA MET A 367 17.89 10.98 -12.42
C MET A 367 19.06 11.91 -12.08
N TYR A 368 19.95 12.15 -13.04
CA TYR A 368 21.08 13.07 -12.86
C TYR A 368 20.59 14.48 -12.51
N VAL A 369 19.62 15.02 -13.26
CA VAL A 369 19.10 16.37 -13.05
C VAL A 369 18.44 16.52 -11.67
N VAL A 370 17.61 15.55 -11.26
CA VAL A 370 16.85 15.66 -9.99
C VAL A 370 17.70 15.40 -8.74
N LEU A 371 18.82 14.68 -8.89
CA LEU A 371 19.76 14.43 -7.78
C LEU A 371 20.85 15.49 -7.65
N ALA A 372 21.13 16.23 -8.73
CA ALA A 372 22.17 17.23 -8.79
C ALA A 372 21.97 18.33 -7.73
N PRO A 373 23.02 18.66 -6.93
CA PRO A 373 22.90 19.64 -5.83
C PRO A 373 22.39 21.01 -6.27
N SER A 374 22.75 21.46 -7.47
CA SER A 374 22.35 22.75 -8.04
C SER A 374 20.84 22.89 -8.25
N TYR A 375 20.15 21.78 -8.50
CA TYR A 375 18.70 21.74 -8.75
C TYR A 375 17.88 21.38 -7.50
N ALA A 376 18.54 21.22 -6.34
CA ALA A 376 17.88 20.87 -5.08
C ALA A 376 17.22 22.06 -4.37
N THR A 377 17.38 23.30 -4.87
CA THR A 377 16.77 24.48 -4.25
C THR A 377 15.27 24.57 -4.56
N PRO A 378 14.46 25.26 -3.71
CA PRO A 378 13.03 25.45 -3.95
C PRO A 378 12.71 26.16 -5.28
N ALA A 379 13.59 27.05 -5.75
CA ALA A 379 13.42 27.78 -7.01
C ALA A 379 13.34 26.86 -8.24
N TYR A 380 14.00 25.68 -8.19
CA TYR A 380 13.99 24.71 -9.29
C TYR A 380 12.84 23.69 -9.21
N ARG A 381 11.93 23.80 -8.24
CA ARG A 381 10.76 22.91 -8.11
C ARG A 381 9.94 22.77 -9.42
N PRO A 382 9.55 23.84 -10.14
CA PRO A 382 8.79 23.68 -11.39
C PRO A 382 9.59 22.96 -12.48
N TYR A 383 10.90 23.17 -12.53
CA TYR A 383 11.78 22.47 -13.48
C TYR A 383 11.87 20.97 -13.19
N ARG A 384 11.94 20.56 -11.92
CA ARG A 384 11.90 19.13 -11.55
C ARG A 384 10.58 18.47 -11.94
N THR A 385 9.45 19.13 -11.66
CA THR A 385 8.13 18.65 -12.10
C THR A 385 8.04 18.56 -13.63
N ALA A 386 8.61 19.53 -14.35
CA ALA A 386 8.66 19.51 -15.81
C ALA A 386 9.50 18.33 -16.34
N VAL A 387 10.64 18.01 -15.71
CA VAL A 387 11.46 16.83 -16.08
C VAL A 387 10.65 15.54 -15.97
N PHE A 388 9.94 15.32 -14.86
CA PHE A 388 9.11 14.12 -14.70
C PHE A 388 7.95 14.09 -15.70
N LEU A 389 7.30 15.23 -15.94
CA LEU A 389 6.19 15.34 -16.88
C LEU A 389 6.65 15.06 -18.32
N VAL A 390 7.78 15.63 -18.75
CA VAL A 390 8.36 15.38 -20.08
C VAL A 390 8.78 13.92 -20.21
N LEU A 391 9.41 13.34 -19.19
CA LEU A 391 9.77 11.91 -19.20
C LEU A 391 8.53 11.03 -19.35
N GLY A 392 7.45 11.30 -18.62
CA GLY A 392 6.19 10.55 -18.77
C GLY A 392 5.49 10.80 -20.11
N LEU A 393 5.39 12.04 -20.56
CA LEU A 393 4.78 12.42 -21.84
C LEU A 393 5.55 11.91 -23.06
N SER A 394 6.82 11.55 -22.90
CA SER A 394 7.57 10.85 -23.95
C SER A 394 6.89 9.57 -24.43
N ALA A 395 6.00 8.97 -23.62
CA ALA A 395 5.16 7.82 -23.99
C ALA A 395 4.25 8.09 -25.19
N VAL A 396 3.88 9.34 -25.45
CA VAL A 396 3.00 9.71 -26.56
C VAL A 396 3.61 9.29 -27.90
N VAL A 397 4.93 9.38 -28.05
CA VAL A 397 5.64 9.02 -29.28
C VAL A 397 5.53 7.52 -29.60
N PRO A 398 5.97 6.57 -28.73
CA PRO A 398 5.82 5.15 -29.01
C PRO A 398 4.36 4.72 -29.08
N VAL A 399 3.45 5.29 -28.28
CA VAL A 399 2.02 4.96 -28.36
C VAL A 399 1.43 5.38 -29.71
N ALA A 400 1.72 6.60 -30.18
CA ALA A 400 1.27 7.05 -31.48
C ALA A 400 1.85 6.18 -32.60
N HIS A 401 3.11 5.78 -32.50
CA HIS A 401 3.75 4.90 -33.48
C HIS A 401 3.08 3.51 -33.52
N VAL A 402 2.81 2.88 -32.37
CA VAL A 402 2.08 1.60 -32.30
C VAL A 402 0.67 1.72 -32.89
N VAL A 403 -0.03 2.84 -32.63
CA VAL A 403 -1.37 3.09 -33.21
C VAL A 403 -1.29 3.29 -34.73
N GLN A 404 -0.24 3.90 -35.25
CA GLN A 404 -0.02 4.04 -36.70
C GLN A 404 0.29 2.69 -37.36
N LEU A 405 1.04 1.82 -36.69
CA LEU A 405 1.39 0.49 -37.23
C LEU A 405 0.18 -0.45 -37.29
N TYR A 406 -0.63 -0.49 -36.22
CA TYR A 406 -1.64 -1.55 -36.06
C TYR A 406 -3.08 -1.06 -36.07
N GLY A 407 -3.30 0.25 -36.04
CA GLY A 407 -4.62 0.87 -35.94
C GLY A 407 -5.17 0.92 -34.51
N TYR A 408 -6.01 1.94 -34.26
CA TYR A 408 -6.59 2.21 -32.93
C TYR A 408 -7.44 1.06 -32.39
N ARG A 409 -8.28 0.46 -33.24
CA ARG A 409 -9.22 -0.60 -32.85
C ARG A 409 -8.48 -1.85 -32.38
N THR A 410 -7.54 -2.32 -33.19
CA THR A 410 -6.70 -3.48 -32.91
C THR A 410 -5.99 -3.33 -31.58
N ILE A 411 -5.28 -2.21 -31.35
CA ILE A 411 -4.48 -2.00 -30.13
C ILE A 411 -5.35 -1.77 -28.89
N THR A 412 -6.56 -1.26 -29.07
CA THR A 412 -7.54 -1.19 -27.98
C THR A 412 -7.99 -2.57 -27.53
N GLU A 413 -8.24 -3.48 -28.48
CA GLU A 413 -8.72 -4.83 -28.20
C GLU A 413 -7.59 -5.75 -27.69
N THR A 414 -6.37 -5.63 -28.21
CA THR A 414 -5.24 -6.52 -27.89
C THR A 414 -4.38 -6.04 -26.72
N MET A 415 -4.04 -4.75 -26.66
CA MET A 415 -3.13 -4.20 -25.64
C MET A 415 -3.82 -3.42 -24.52
N GLY A 416 -5.13 -3.21 -24.63
CA GLY A 416 -5.88 -2.41 -23.67
C GLY A 416 -5.54 -0.92 -23.72
N LEU A 417 -5.34 -0.35 -24.91
CA LEU A 417 -4.99 1.07 -25.14
C LEU A 417 -5.79 2.07 -24.28
N ARG A 418 -7.08 1.82 -24.07
CA ARG A 418 -7.94 2.67 -23.22
C ARG A 418 -7.41 2.79 -21.78
N PHE A 419 -6.90 1.70 -21.22
CA PHE A 419 -6.31 1.70 -19.89
C PHE A 419 -4.95 2.42 -19.86
N LEU A 420 -4.16 2.29 -20.93
CA LEU A 420 -2.91 3.03 -21.08
C LEU A 420 -3.17 4.56 -21.19
N ILE A 421 -4.15 4.97 -22.00
CA ILE A 421 -4.58 6.37 -22.09
C ILE A 421 -5.13 6.86 -20.75
N THR A 422 -5.92 6.04 -20.05
CA THR A 422 -6.43 6.37 -18.72
C THR A 422 -5.29 6.57 -17.72
N SER A 423 -4.29 5.68 -17.73
CA SER A 423 -3.07 5.83 -16.92
C SER A 423 -2.37 7.17 -17.20
N GLY A 424 -2.10 7.49 -18.47
CA GLY A 424 -1.48 8.76 -18.86
C GLY A 424 -2.31 9.99 -18.45
N ALA A 425 -3.63 9.94 -18.63
CA ALA A 425 -4.53 11.03 -18.25
C ALA A 425 -4.52 11.27 -16.73
N LEU A 426 -4.53 10.21 -15.92
CA LEU A 426 -4.44 10.31 -14.46
C LEU A 426 -3.10 10.91 -14.02
N TYR A 427 -1.98 10.54 -14.65
CA TYR A 427 -0.67 11.15 -14.40
C TYR A 427 -0.67 12.66 -14.70
N VAL A 428 -1.13 13.06 -15.89
CA VAL A 428 -1.15 14.47 -16.31
C VAL A 428 -2.09 15.29 -15.43
N LEU A 429 -3.28 14.76 -15.12
CA LEU A 429 -4.24 15.40 -14.22
C LEU A 429 -3.65 15.58 -12.82
N GLY A 430 -3.04 14.53 -12.26
CA GLY A 430 -2.43 14.59 -10.94
C GLY A 430 -1.29 15.61 -10.89
N ALA A 431 -0.38 15.57 -11.86
CA ALA A 431 0.72 16.52 -11.96
C ALA A 431 0.23 17.96 -12.12
N GLY A 432 -0.83 18.17 -12.92
CA GLY A 432 -1.47 19.48 -13.10
C GLY A 432 -2.09 20.01 -11.81
N LEU A 433 -2.85 19.20 -11.09
CA LEU A 433 -3.45 19.56 -9.80
C LEU A 433 -2.39 19.89 -8.76
N TYR A 434 -1.34 19.06 -8.67
CA TYR A 434 -0.19 19.27 -7.79
C TYR A 434 0.53 20.58 -8.09
N ALA A 435 0.83 20.85 -9.36
CA ALA A 435 1.52 22.07 -9.78
C ALA A 435 0.67 23.32 -9.55
N ALA A 436 -0.63 23.23 -9.84
CA ALA A 436 -1.57 24.34 -9.68
C ALA A 436 -2.02 24.58 -8.23
N ARG A 437 -1.70 23.66 -7.30
CA ARG A 437 -2.10 23.67 -5.88
C ARG A 437 -3.62 23.71 -5.71
N VAL A 438 -4.33 22.94 -6.52
CA VAL A 438 -5.80 22.88 -6.51
C VAL A 438 -6.25 21.64 -5.73
N PRO A 439 -7.20 21.78 -4.78
CA PRO A 439 -8.08 22.93 -4.54
C PRO A 439 -7.61 23.94 -3.47
N GLU A 440 -6.52 23.69 -2.74
CA GLU A 440 -6.12 24.51 -1.58
C GLU A 440 -5.85 25.97 -1.93
N ARG A 441 -5.44 26.27 -3.16
CA ARG A 441 -5.29 27.63 -3.68
C ARG A 441 -6.58 28.44 -3.66
N PHE A 442 -7.73 27.80 -3.86
CA PHE A 442 -9.03 28.48 -3.93
C PHE A 442 -9.72 28.63 -2.57
N ALA A 443 -9.38 27.78 -1.60
CA ALA A 443 -9.85 27.93 -0.23
C ALA A 443 -8.73 27.60 0.77
N PRO A 444 -7.80 28.55 1.00
CA PRO A 444 -6.68 28.37 1.92
C PRO A 444 -7.19 28.04 3.32
N GLY A 445 -6.55 27.10 4.02
CA GLY A 445 -6.95 26.68 5.36
C GLY A 445 -8.05 25.60 5.41
N ARG A 446 -8.81 25.37 4.31
CA ARG A 446 -9.88 24.34 4.29
C ARG A 446 -9.38 22.95 3.99
N PHE A 447 -8.29 22.85 3.23
CA PHE A 447 -7.75 21.58 2.74
C PHE A 447 -6.45 21.18 3.46
N ASP A 448 -6.16 21.80 4.61
CA ASP A 448 -4.92 21.60 5.37
C ASP A 448 -4.70 20.13 5.79
N MET A 449 -5.78 19.41 6.08
CA MET A 449 -5.72 18.02 6.53
C MET A 449 -6.09 17.01 5.45
N LEU A 450 -7.07 17.35 4.60
CA LEU A 450 -7.68 16.43 3.64
C LEU A 450 -8.05 17.15 2.34
N GLY A 451 -7.79 16.49 1.22
CA GLY A 451 -8.15 16.97 -0.11
C GLY A 451 -7.18 18.00 -0.68
N ALA A 452 -6.00 18.17 -0.08
CA ALA A 452 -4.94 18.97 -0.69
C ALA A 452 -4.45 18.34 -2.01
N SER A 453 -3.97 19.17 -2.94
CA SER A 453 -3.47 18.75 -4.25
C SER A 453 -2.46 17.61 -4.19
N HIS A 454 -1.57 17.62 -3.19
CA HIS A 454 -0.55 16.58 -3.01
C HIS A 454 -1.17 15.22 -2.64
N GLN A 455 -2.23 15.21 -1.83
CA GLN A 455 -2.94 13.97 -1.51
C GLN A 455 -3.71 13.44 -2.72
N ILE A 456 -4.38 14.33 -3.45
CA ILE A 456 -5.09 13.97 -4.68
C ILE A 456 -4.11 13.40 -5.71
N PHE A 457 -2.94 14.02 -5.85
CA PHE A 457 -1.85 13.54 -6.69
C PHE A 457 -1.50 12.08 -6.36
N HIS A 458 -1.17 11.76 -5.10
CA HIS A 458 -0.82 10.38 -4.70
C HIS A 458 -1.91 9.35 -5.03
N VAL A 459 -3.19 9.70 -4.83
CA VAL A 459 -4.32 8.83 -5.19
C VAL A 459 -4.39 8.61 -6.71
N LEU A 460 -4.21 9.66 -7.50
CA LEU A 460 -4.22 9.56 -8.97
C LEU A 460 -3.03 8.75 -9.49
N ILE A 461 -1.85 8.85 -8.88
CA ILE A 461 -0.67 8.06 -9.24
C ILE A 461 -0.90 6.57 -8.97
N PHE A 462 -1.50 6.22 -7.83
CA PHE A 462 -1.89 4.84 -7.55
C PHE A 462 -2.91 4.31 -8.57
N GLY A 463 -3.94 5.11 -8.88
CA GLY A 463 -4.92 4.78 -9.91
C GLY A 463 -4.30 4.63 -11.30
N ALA A 464 -3.34 5.48 -11.66
CA ALA A 464 -2.59 5.41 -12.92
C ALA A 464 -1.78 4.11 -13.00
N ALA A 465 -1.04 3.75 -11.94
CA ALA A 465 -0.31 2.50 -11.87
C ALA A 465 -1.23 1.27 -12.01
N ALA A 466 -2.41 1.29 -11.37
CA ALA A 466 -3.40 0.22 -11.50
C ALA A 466 -3.95 0.11 -12.94
N ALA A 467 -4.29 1.24 -13.57
CA ALA A 467 -4.72 1.25 -14.97
C ALA A 467 -3.62 0.73 -15.90
N HIS A 468 -2.38 1.15 -15.68
CA HIS A 468 -1.21 0.67 -16.43
C HIS A 468 -1.03 -0.84 -16.30
N TYR A 469 -1.13 -1.37 -15.08
CA TYR A 469 -1.06 -2.81 -14.81
C TYR A 469 -2.13 -3.59 -15.59
N VAL A 470 -3.38 -3.08 -15.64
CA VAL A 470 -4.45 -3.71 -16.41
C VAL A 470 -4.12 -3.72 -17.90
N SER A 471 -3.52 -2.65 -18.44
CA SER A 471 -3.09 -2.60 -19.85
C SER A 471 -2.04 -3.66 -20.14
N ILE A 472 -0.93 -3.71 -19.38
CA ILE A 472 0.15 -4.67 -19.63
C ILE A 472 -0.30 -6.12 -19.42
N ARG A 473 -1.19 -6.39 -18.46
CA ARG A 473 -1.77 -7.73 -18.26
C ARG A 473 -2.62 -8.16 -19.45
N ARG A 474 -3.42 -7.25 -20.02
CA ARG A 474 -4.23 -7.56 -21.22
C ARG A 474 -3.34 -7.88 -22.41
N ALA A 475 -2.30 -7.07 -22.61
CA ALA A 475 -1.33 -7.30 -23.68
C ALA A 475 -0.60 -8.65 -23.51
N TYR A 476 -0.15 -8.96 -22.29
CA TYR A 476 0.42 -10.28 -21.96
C TYR A 476 -0.55 -11.42 -22.28
N ALA A 477 -1.79 -11.34 -21.79
CA ALA A 477 -2.79 -12.39 -22.01
C ALA A 477 -3.08 -12.60 -23.50
N PHE A 478 -3.16 -11.53 -24.29
CA PHE A 478 -3.34 -11.61 -25.74
C PHE A 478 -2.18 -12.34 -26.42
N TRP A 479 -0.95 -11.88 -26.22
CA TRP A 479 0.23 -12.48 -26.88
C TRP A 479 0.43 -13.94 -26.48
N HIS A 480 0.28 -14.28 -25.20
CA HIS A 480 0.41 -15.65 -24.72
C HIS A 480 -0.74 -16.57 -25.18
N THR A 481 -1.92 -16.00 -25.45
CA THR A 481 -3.04 -16.75 -26.07
C THR A 481 -2.75 -17.04 -27.54
N VAL A 482 -2.28 -16.05 -28.30
CA VAL A 482 -1.88 -16.22 -29.71
C VAL A 482 -0.80 -17.29 -29.85
N GLU A 483 0.18 -17.27 -28.95
CA GLU A 483 1.27 -18.25 -28.96
C GLU A 483 0.87 -19.63 -28.45
N ALA A 484 -0.24 -19.75 -27.70
CA ALA A 484 -0.75 -21.02 -27.18
C ALA A 484 -1.53 -21.85 -28.22
N ILE A 485 -2.08 -21.23 -29.26
CA ILE A 485 -2.90 -21.88 -30.31
C ILE A 485 -2.04 -22.77 -31.25
N ARG A 486 -0.76 -23.01 -30.92
CA ARG A 486 0.24 -23.69 -31.77
C ARG A 486 -0.12 -25.15 -32.11
N GLY A 487 -0.24 -25.40 -33.42
CA GLY A 487 0.10 -26.66 -34.08
C GLY A 487 1.52 -26.63 -34.72
N PRO A 488 1.94 -27.68 -35.45
CA PRO A 488 3.35 -28.05 -35.74
C PRO A 488 4.24 -27.10 -36.59
N LEU A 489 3.81 -25.90 -36.95
CA LEU A 489 4.46 -25.06 -37.98
C LEU A 489 4.90 -23.66 -37.51
N ASP A 490 4.93 -23.37 -36.20
CA ASP A 490 5.41 -22.08 -35.63
C ASP A 490 4.67 -20.79 -36.10
N VAL A 491 3.49 -20.94 -36.70
CA VAL A 491 2.78 -19.87 -37.43
C VAL A 491 2.01 -18.86 -36.58
N GLY A 492 1.89 -19.02 -35.26
CA GLY A 492 0.97 -18.19 -34.44
C GLY A 492 1.44 -16.74 -34.29
N ARG A 493 2.66 -16.55 -33.78
CA ARG A 493 3.28 -15.22 -33.64
C ARG A 493 3.59 -14.64 -35.01
N GLU A 494 4.24 -15.41 -35.88
CA GLU A 494 4.60 -14.96 -37.23
C GLU A 494 3.37 -14.62 -38.06
N GLY A 495 2.29 -15.40 -37.93
CA GLY A 495 1.01 -15.15 -38.60
C GLY A 495 0.29 -13.90 -38.09
N VAL A 496 0.26 -13.66 -36.76
CA VAL A 496 -0.27 -12.40 -36.23
C VAL A 496 0.62 -11.22 -36.62
N CYS A 497 1.94 -11.37 -36.56
CA CYS A 497 2.85 -10.32 -37.01
C CYS A 497 2.74 -10.03 -38.51
N ALA A 498 2.55 -11.05 -39.35
CA ALA A 498 2.32 -10.91 -40.78
C ALA A 498 0.95 -10.28 -41.08
N ALA A 499 -0.10 -10.70 -40.37
CA ALA A 499 -1.45 -10.12 -40.50
C ALA A 499 -1.55 -8.67 -39.99
N LEU A 500 -0.65 -8.27 -39.09
CA LEU A 500 -0.52 -6.89 -38.61
C LEU A 500 0.40 -6.04 -39.49
N GLN A 501 1.13 -6.64 -40.43
CA GLN A 501 2.05 -5.95 -41.37
C GLN A 501 1.47 -5.77 -42.78
N GLY A 502 0.42 -6.51 -43.13
CA GLY A 502 -0.35 -6.34 -44.38
C GLY A 502 -1.58 -5.48 -44.17
#